data_AF-A0A7I7TDQ3-F1
#
_entry.id   AF-A0A7I7TDQ3-F1
#
_cell.length_a   1.000
_cell.length_b   1.000
_cell.length_c   1.000
_cell.angle_alpha   90.00
_cell.angle_beta   90.00
_cell.angle_gamma   90.00
#
_symmetry.space_group_name_H-M   'P 1'
#
loop_
_entity.id
_entity.type
_entity.pdbx_description
1 polymer ?
#
loop_
_entity_poly.entity_id
_entity_poly.type
_entity_poly.pdbx_seq_one_letter_code
_entity_poly.pdbx_strand_id
1 'polypeptide(L)'
;MMTQTHSKVANSLRLSCALAAAVMGTPVVAPMAAADPVRVPCGVLDQVRESLDNDINAGIGGVRIVISSPYASGAAQQRDTNVKLAMISHGVHYMEDVNGPGIVPGLTPALVDLHRASDDMRDAVGALFVISGGSGYGYGAYGPTVSNAWPQPSTWTAIDYADQKKDDIYALVNGLQPTCLP
;
A
#
# COMPACT_ATOMS: atom_id res chain seq x y z
N MET A 1 52.86 12.00 4.01
CA MET A 1 53.47 11.90 2.67
C MET A 1 52.46 12.44 1.67
N MET A 2 52.59 13.72 1.35
CA MET A 2 51.93 14.40 0.25
C MET A 2 53.02 14.62 -0.80
N THR A 3 52.81 14.17 -2.02
CA THR A 3 53.63 14.62 -3.15
C THR A 3 52.74 14.79 -4.36
N GLN A 4 52.45 16.05 -4.62
CA GLN A 4 51.94 16.60 -5.86
C GLN A 4 53.14 16.80 -6.81
N THR A 5 53.04 16.39 -8.07
CA THR A 5 53.95 16.81 -9.16
C THR A 5 53.13 16.81 -10.45
N HIS A 6 52.64 17.97 -10.91
CA HIS A 6 53.27 18.96 -11.78
C HIS A 6 53.62 18.48 -13.20
N SER A 7 52.89 19.08 -14.15
CA SER A 7 53.08 19.11 -15.60
C SER A 7 54.46 19.52 -16.10
N LYS A 8 54.81 19.13 -17.33
CA LYS A 8 55.21 20.02 -18.45
C LYS A 8 55.54 19.18 -19.71
N VAL A 9 54.81 19.36 -20.82
CA VAL A 9 55.07 20.27 -21.97
C VAL A 9 56.02 19.69 -23.03
N ALA A 10 55.52 19.63 -24.27
CA ALA A 10 56.13 20.04 -25.56
C ALA A 10 55.78 19.02 -26.68
N ASN A 11 54.94 19.39 -27.66
CA ASN A 11 55.33 19.95 -28.97
C ASN A 11 56.23 18.99 -29.77
N SER A 12 55.90 18.55 -30.99
CA SER A 12 55.68 19.40 -32.16
C SER A 12 55.41 18.56 -33.43
N LEU A 13 54.62 19.13 -34.35
CA LEU A 13 54.75 19.08 -35.83
C LEU A 13 54.51 17.71 -36.54
N ARG A 14 53.77 17.53 -37.64
CA ARG A 14 52.96 18.32 -38.61
C ARG A 14 52.14 17.29 -39.40
N LEU A 15 50.93 17.60 -39.85
CA LEU A 15 50.62 17.86 -41.26
C LEU A 15 49.12 18.11 -41.43
N SER A 16 48.82 19.25 -42.05
CA SER A 16 47.49 19.76 -42.36
C SER A 16 46.84 19.01 -43.52
N CYS A 17 45.53 18.82 -43.47
CA CYS A 17 44.67 19.03 -44.63
C CYS A 17 43.27 19.42 -44.14
N ALA A 18 42.88 20.66 -44.43
CA ALA A 18 41.57 21.20 -44.15
C ALA A 18 40.56 20.75 -45.21
N LEU A 19 39.33 20.46 -44.79
CA LEU A 19 38.14 20.59 -45.63
C LEU A 19 36.99 21.02 -44.73
N ALA A 20 36.59 22.27 -44.94
CA ALA A 20 35.45 22.90 -44.30
C ALA A 20 34.16 22.28 -44.80
N ALA A 21 33.22 21.99 -43.89
CA ALA A 21 31.80 21.92 -44.18
C ALA A 21 31.04 22.53 -43.01
N ALA A 22 30.65 23.79 -43.18
CA ALA A 22 29.70 24.45 -42.31
C ALA A 22 28.32 23.81 -42.54
N VAL A 23 27.74 23.23 -41.49
CA VAL A 23 26.32 22.90 -41.46
C VAL A 23 25.73 23.65 -40.26
N MET A 24 25.02 24.74 -40.57
CA MET A 24 24.18 25.42 -39.60
C MET A 24 23.00 24.49 -39.30
N GLY A 25 23.07 23.76 -38.19
CA GLY A 25 21.94 23.00 -37.65
C GLY A 25 21.32 23.78 -36.49
N THR A 26 20.17 24.40 -36.72
CA THR A 26 19.31 24.86 -35.64
C THR A 26 18.90 23.65 -34.78
N PRO A 27 18.98 23.71 -33.44
CA PRO A 27 18.44 22.65 -32.61
C PRO A 27 16.91 22.65 -32.77
N VAL A 28 16.41 21.73 -33.59
CA VAL A 28 14.99 21.39 -33.61
C VAL A 28 14.71 20.70 -32.28
N VAL A 29 14.14 21.45 -31.33
CA VAL A 29 13.50 20.87 -30.15
C VAL A 29 12.30 20.11 -30.69
N ALA A 30 12.44 18.79 -30.81
CA ALA A 30 11.30 17.92 -31.12
C ALA A 30 10.23 18.18 -30.04
N PRO A 31 8.97 18.41 -30.40
CA PRO A 31 7.92 18.53 -29.41
C PRO A 31 7.90 17.23 -28.62
N MET A 32 8.03 17.31 -27.29
CA MET A 32 7.69 16.18 -26.44
C MET A 32 6.26 15.78 -26.82
N ALA A 33 6.11 14.57 -27.37
CA ALA A 33 4.81 13.96 -27.49
C ALA A 33 4.25 13.93 -26.06
N ALA A 34 3.30 14.83 -25.78
CA ALA A 34 2.46 14.71 -24.61
C ALA A 34 1.79 13.35 -24.77
N ALA A 35 2.20 12.37 -23.95
CA ALA A 35 1.46 11.12 -23.85
C ALA A 35 0.01 11.51 -23.58
N ASP A 36 -0.91 10.92 -24.34
CA ASP A 36 -2.34 11.11 -24.08
C ASP A 36 -2.58 10.92 -22.57
N PRO A 37 -3.34 11.83 -21.92
CA PRO A 37 -3.62 11.68 -20.51
C PRO A 37 -4.23 10.30 -20.30
N VAL A 38 -3.60 9.48 -19.45
CA VAL A 38 -4.11 8.15 -19.09
C VAL A 38 -5.48 8.38 -18.47
N ARG A 39 -6.53 8.01 -19.18
CA ARG A 39 -7.90 8.13 -18.67
C ARG A 39 -8.36 6.77 -18.17
N VAL A 40 -8.75 6.74 -16.91
CA VAL A 40 -9.29 5.56 -16.24
C VAL A 40 -10.79 5.47 -16.51
N PRO A 41 -11.35 4.28 -16.81
CA PRO A 41 -12.80 4.11 -16.89
C PRO A 41 -13.46 4.42 -15.53
N CYS A 42 -14.56 5.17 -15.53
CA CYS A 42 -15.29 5.52 -14.32
C CYS A 42 -15.78 4.26 -13.59
N GLY A 43 -16.24 3.25 -14.33
CA GLY A 43 -16.66 1.97 -13.73
C GLY A 43 -15.55 1.25 -12.95
N VAL A 44 -14.27 1.42 -13.34
CA VAL A 44 -13.13 0.87 -12.58
C VAL A 44 -12.93 1.66 -11.27
N LEU A 45 -12.98 3.00 -11.33
CA LEU A 45 -12.88 3.84 -10.14
C LEU A 45 -14.05 3.61 -9.18
N ASP A 46 -15.26 3.38 -9.70
CA ASP A 46 -16.44 3.08 -8.91
C ASP A 46 -16.32 1.73 -8.19
N GLN A 47 -15.79 0.70 -8.86
CA GLN A 47 -15.48 -0.59 -8.24
C GLN A 47 -14.42 -0.49 -7.14
N VAL A 48 -13.35 0.29 -7.38
CA VAL A 48 -12.34 0.57 -6.36
C VAL A 48 -12.97 1.27 -5.15
N ARG A 49 -13.82 2.27 -5.39
CA ARG A 49 -14.52 3.00 -4.33
C ARG A 49 -15.48 2.09 -3.55
N GLU A 50 -16.24 1.26 -4.24
CA GLU A 50 -17.16 0.30 -3.63
C GLU A 50 -16.42 -0.66 -2.70
N SER A 51 -15.28 -1.19 -3.12
CA SER A 51 -14.41 -2.01 -2.27
C SER A 51 -13.86 -1.24 -1.07
N LEU A 52 -13.40 0.01 -1.26
CA LEU A 52 -12.98 0.86 -0.15
C LEU A 52 -14.09 1.05 0.88
N ASP A 53 -15.32 1.31 0.45
CA ASP A 53 -16.46 1.54 1.34
C ASP A 53 -16.92 0.26 2.05
N ASN A 54 -17.16 -0.80 1.29
CA ASN A 54 -17.84 -2.01 1.76
C ASN A 54 -16.91 -3.03 2.42
N ASP A 55 -15.63 -3.04 2.05
CA ASP A 55 -14.65 -4.02 2.53
C ASP A 55 -13.62 -3.37 3.44
N ILE A 56 -12.86 -2.39 2.94
CA ILE A 56 -11.74 -1.82 3.70
C ILE A 56 -12.24 -0.97 4.88
N ASN A 57 -13.04 0.05 4.61
CA ASN A 57 -13.53 0.98 5.61
C ASN A 57 -14.45 0.26 6.63
N ALA A 58 -15.39 -0.54 6.13
CA ALA A 58 -16.26 -1.34 6.99
C ALA A 58 -15.48 -2.39 7.80
N GLY A 59 -14.43 -2.98 7.23
CA GLY A 59 -13.54 -3.91 7.90
C GLY A 59 -12.73 -3.25 9.02
N ILE A 60 -12.02 -2.15 8.74
CA ILE A 60 -11.22 -1.40 9.73
C ILE A 60 -12.10 -0.89 10.86
N GLY A 61 -13.23 -0.24 10.53
CA GLY A 61 -14.21 0.21 11.53
C GLY A 61 -14.78 -0.95 12.34
N GLY A 62 -15.06 -2.07 11.68
CA GLY A 62 -15.52 -3.30 12.32
C GLY A 62 -14.50 -3.87 13.31
N VAL A 63 -13.21 -3.93 12.96
CA VAL A 63 -12.15 -4.34 13.88
C VAL A 63 -12.15 -3.46 15.11
N ARG A 64 -12.18 -2.13 14.94
CA ARG A 64 -12.18 -1.14 16.03
C ARG A 64 -13.34 -1.39 17.00
N ILE A 65 -14.54 -1.63 16.46
CA ILE A 65 -15.73 -1.94 17.25
C ILE A 65 -15.56 -3.25 18.01
N VAL A 66 -15.15 -4.33 17.33
CA VAL A 66 -15.05 -5.66 17.95
C VAL A 66 -14.05 -5.65 19.11
N ILE A 67 -12.86 -5.07 18.93
CA ILE A 67 -11.81 -5.12 19.97
C ILE A 67 -12.05 -4.17 21.15
N SER A 68 -12.91 -3.16 20.98
CA SER A 68 -13.33 -2.25 22.06
C SER A 68 -14.61 -2.67 22.76
N SER A 69 -15.35 -3.63 22.20
CA SER A 69 -16.64 -4.07 22.73
C SER A 69 -16.49 -5.14 23.81
N PRO A 70 -17.42 -5.18 24.80
CA PRO A 70 -17.50 -6.29 25.74
C PRO A 70 -18.00 -7.55 25.03
N TYR A 71 -17.29 -8.66 25.21
CA TYR A 71 -17.65 -9.97 24.66
C TYR A 71 -17.81 -11.02 25.76
N ALA A 72 -18.77 -11.94 25.57
CA ALA A 72 -18.98 -13.06 26.49
C ALA A 72 -17.81 -14.06 26.50
N SER A 73 -17.02 -14.12 25.41
CA SER A 73 -15.80 -14.94 25.34
C SER A 73 -14.80 -14.36 24.33
N GLY A 74 -13.50 -14.57 24.58
CA GLY A 74 -12.44 -14.19 23.64
C GLY A 74 -12.51 -14.94 22.31
N ALA A 75 -13.07 -16.16 22.29
CA ALA A 75 -13.22 -16.94 21.06
C ALA A 75 -14.27 -16.34 20.11
N ALA A 76 -15.40 -15.86 20.65
CA ALA A 76 -16.41 -15.15 19.86
C ALA A 76 -15.85 -13.83 19.33
N GLN A 77 -15.13 -13.08 20.16
CA GLN A 77 -14.48 -11.83 19.77
C GLN A 77 -13.46 -12.07 18.65
N GLN A 78 -12.58 -13.07 18.80
CA GLN A 78 -11.58 -13.44 17.80
C GLN A 78 -12.23 -13.82 16.46
N ARG A 79 -13.32 -14.60 16.50
CA ARG A 79 -14.05 -14.98 15.29
C ARG A 79 -14.59 -13.75 14.56
N ASP A 80 -15.24 -12.84 15.27
CA ASP A 80 -15.81 -11.64 14.67
C ASP A 80 -14.70 -10.72 14.14
N THR A 81 -13.59 -10.60 14.87
CA THR A 81 -12.40 -9.87 14.42
C THR A 81 -11.85 -10.48 13.12
N ASN A 82 -11.73 -11.81 13.04
CA ASN A 82 -11.25 -12.48 11.83
C ASN A 82 -12.17 -12.26 10.63
N VAL A 83 -13.48 -12.18 10.82
CA VAL A 83 -14.42 -11.81 9.75
C VAL A 83 -14.11 -10.40 9.24
N LYS A 84 -13.85 -9.45 10.13
CA LYS A 84 -13.53 -8.07 9.74
C LYS A 84 -12.17 -7.95 9.05
N LEU A 85 -11.16 -8.68 9.53
CA LEU A 85 -9.86 -8.75 8.86
C LEU A 85 -9.95 -9.42 7.48
N ALA A 86 -10.82 -10.43 7.32
CA ALA A 86 -11.07 -11.07 6.04
C ALA A 86 -11.75 -10.13 5.03
N MET A 87 -12.65 -9.24 5.48
CA MET A 87 -13.22 -8.19 4.61
C MET A 87 -12.11 -7.30 4.05
N ILE A 88 -11.16 -6.86 4.89
CA ILE A 88 -10.06 -5.98 4.46
C ILE A 88 -9.18 -6.69 3.43
N SER A 89 -8.79 -7.94 3.71
CA SER A 89 -8.00 -8.76 2.78
C SER A 89 -8.73 -8.97 1.44
N HIS A 90 -10.04 -9.24 1.48
CA HIS A 90 -10.88 -9.33 0.29
C HIS A 90 -10.85 -8.05 -0.53
N GLY A 91 -11.07 -6.89 0.12
CA GLY A 91 -11.09 -5.60 -0.57
C GLY A 91 -9.76 -5.25 -1.25
N VAL A 92 -8.62 -5.56 -0.61
CA VAL A 92 -7.29 -5.34 -1.21
C VAL A 92 -7.14 -6.18 -2.47
N HIS A 93 -7.40 -7.48 -2.40
CA HIS A 93 -7.28 -8.37 -3.56
C HIS A 93 -8.26 -8.02 -4.67
N TYR A 94 -9.49 -7.65 -4.32
CA TYR A 94 -10.46 -7.19 -5.31
C TYR A 94 -9.98 -5.95 -6.06
N MET A 95 -9.40 -4.97 -5.35
CA MET A 95 -8.84 -3.77 -5.99
C MET A 95 -7.60 -4.08 -6.84
N GLU A 96 -6.77 -5.06 -6.44
CA GLU A 96 -5.64 -5.56 -7.25
C GLU A 96 -6.15 -6.14 -8.57
N ASP A 97 -7.19 -6.98 -8.51
CA ASP A 97 -7.81 -7.62 -9.68
C ASP A 97 -8.45 -6.59 -10.61
N VAL A 98 -9.20 -5.62 -10.06
CA VAL A 98 -9.86 -4.55 -10.81
C VAL A 98 -8.83 -3.62 -11.47
N ASN A 99 -7.72 -3.33 -10.79
CA ASN A 99 -6.64 -2.51 -11.35
C ASN A 99 -5.90 -3.21 -12.49
N GLY A 100 -5.90 -4.54 -12.52
CA GLY A 100 -5.30 -5.37 -13.57
C GLY A 100 -3.84 -4.98 -13.87
N PRO A 101 -3.46 -4.72 -15.13
CA PRO A 101 -2.09 -4.34 -15.51
C PRO A 101 -1.71 -2.88 -15.11
N GLY A 102 -2.36 -2.30 -14.10
CA GLY A 102 -2.10 -0.93 -13.64
C GLY A 102 -2.92 0.12 -14.39
N ILE A 103 -4.19 -0.18 -14.67
CA ILE A 103 -5.10 0.74 -15.39
C ILE A 103 -5.34 2.02 -14.60
N VAL A 104 -5.33 1.95 -13.26
CA VAL A 104 -5.46 3.11 -12.37
C VAL A 104 -4.06 3.62 -12.00
N PRO A 105 -3.64 4.81 -12.47
CA PRO A 105 -2.33 5.36 -12.16
C PRO A 105 -2.16 5.53 -10.65
N GLY A 106 -1.03 5.04 -10.12
CA GLY A 106 -0.69 5.18 -8.70
C GLY A 106 -1.42 4.22 -7.75
N LEU A 107 -2.38 3.42 -8.22
CA LEU A 107 -3.12 2.50 -7.35
C LEU A 107 -2.27 1.33 -6.87
N THR A 108 -1.46 0.73 -7.75
CA THR A 108 -0.59 -0.42 -7.39
C THR A 108 0.32 -0.13 -6.18
N PRO A 109 1.14 0.94 -6.13
CA PRO A 109 1.94 1.21 -4.95
C PRO A 109 1.10 1.54 -3.71
N ALA A 110 -0.07 2.18 -3.86
CA ALA A 110 -0.96 2.45 -2.75
C ALA A 110 -1.58 1.17 -2.16
N LEU A 111 -1.91 0.19 -3.00
CA LEU A 111 -2.39 -1.13 -2.58
C LEU A 111 -1.31 -1.92 -1.85
N VAL A 112 -0.03 -1.83 -2.27
CA VAL A 112 1.08 -2.44 -1.53
C VAL A 112 1.21 -1.86 -0.12
N ASP A 113 1.12 -0.53 0.01
CA ASP A 113 1.14 0.15 1.31
C ASP A 113 -0.04 -0.26 2.19
N LEU A 114 -1.25 -0.32 1.62
CA LEU A 114 -2.46 -0.74 2.33
C LEU A 114 -2.38 -2.21 2.74
N HIS A 115 -1.89 -3.10 1.88
CA HIS A 115 -1.72 -4.52 2.19
C HIS A 115 -0.79 -4.69 3.39
N ARG A 116 0.36 -4.01 3.38
CA ARG A 116 1.31 -4.03 4.50
C ARG A 116 0.70 -3.50 5.79
N ALA A 117 0.02 -2.36 5.73
CA ALA A 117 -0.65 -1.79 6.90
C ALA A 117 -1.75 -2.71 7.45
N SER A 118 -2.46 -3.42 6.56
CA SER A 118 -3.49 -4.40 6.92
C SER A 118 -2.90 -5.63 7.59
N ASP A 119 -1.74 -6.11 7.14
CA ASP A 119 -0.98 -7.18 7.78
C ASP A 119 -0.47 -6.77 9.17
N ASP A 120 0.12 -5.58 9.29
CA ASP A 120 0.59 -5.05 10.59
C ASP A 120 -0.57 -4.93 11.58
N MET A 121 -1.73 -4.44 11.12
CA MET A 121 -2.95 -4.38 11.92
C MET A 121 -3.48 -5.77 12.27
N ARG A 122 -3.52 -6.72 11.32
CA ARG A 122 -3.92 -8.11 11.58
C ARG A 122 -3.07 -8.72 12.69
N ASP A 123 -1.76 -8.54 12.62
CA ASP A 123 -0.83 -9.13 13.57
C ASP A 123 -0.95 -8.46 14.95
N ALA A 124 -1.06 -7.13 15.00
CA ALA A 124 -1.26 -6.38 16.25
C ALA A 124 -2.59 -6.72 16.95
N VAL A 125 -3.64 -6.97 16.17
CA VAL A 125 -4.96 -7.36 16.69
C VAL A 125 -4.99 -8.85 17.03
N GLY A 126 -4.34 -9.70 16.23
CA GLY A 126 -4.20 -11.13 16.49
C GLY A 126 -3.47 -11.40 17.80
N ALA A 127 -2.48 -10.58 18.15
CA ALA A 127 -1.75 -10.65 19.41
C ALA A 127 -2.62 -10.42 20.67
N LEU A 128 -3.84 -9.90 20.51
CA LEU A 128 -4.80 -9.78 21.62
C LEU A 128 -5.34 -11.15 22.06
N PHE A 129 -5.40 -12.13 21.15
CA PHE A 129 -6.05 -13.41 21.38
C PHE A 129 -5.02 -14.48 21.72
N VAL A 130 -4.87 -14.76 23.02
CA VAL A 130 -3.95 -15.77 23.53
C VAL A 130 -4.71 -17.08 23.74
N ILE A 131 -4.31 -18.12 23.02
CA ILE A 131 -4.82 -19.48 23.23
C ILE A 131 -4.12 -20.05 24.47
N SER A 132 -4.85 -20.15 25.57
CA SER A 132 -4.38 -20.85 26.75
C SER A 132 -4.70 -22.34 26.60
N GLY A 133 -3.65 -23.16 26.48
CA GLY A 133 -3.78 -24.62 26.50
C GLY A 133 -4.30 -25.06 27.86
N GLY A 134 -5.38 -25.83 27.88
CA GLY A 134 -5.92 -26.41 29.11
C GLY A 134 -4.96 -27.45 29.70
N SER A 135 -4.00 -27.01 30.51
CA SER A 135 -3.21 -27.91 31.36
C SER A 135 -4.00 -28.22 32.62
N GLY A 136 -4.92 -29.19 32.53
CA GLY A 136 -5.73 -29.64 33.66
C GLY A 136 -5.88 -31.15 33.68
N TYR A 137 -5.01 -31.83 34.45
CA TYR A 137 -5.30 -33.16 34.98
C TYR A 137 -6.45 -33.03 35.98
N GLY A 138 -7.70 -33.16 35.53
CA GLY A 138 -8.86 -33.08 36.40
C GLY A 138 -10.16 -33.22 35.62
N TYR A 139 -11.06 -34.07 36.12
CA TYR A 139 -12.38 -34.33 35.54
C TYR A 139 -13.12 -33.04 35.15
N GLY A 140 -13.13 -32.70 33.86
CA GLY A 140 -13.82 -31.52 33.33
C GLY A 140 -12.99 -30.70 32.34
N ALA A 141 -12.30 -31.34 31.40
CA ALA A 141 -11.51 -30.68 30.36
C ALA A 141 -12.42 -29.86 29.41
N TYR A 142 -12.72 -28.63 29.81
CA TYR A 142 -13.11 -27.60 28.86
C TYR A 142 -11.93 -27.41 27.89
N GLY A 143 -12.20 -27.44 26.58
CA GLY A 143 -11.19 -27.30 25.54
C GLY A 143 -10.39 -25.99 25.62
N PRO A 144 -9.49 -25.73 24.66
CA PRO A 144 -8.65 -24.54 24.68
C PRO A 144 -9.50 -23.27 24.84
N THR A 145 -9.16 -22.42 25.82
CA THR A 145 -9.82 -21.15 26.04
C THR A 145 -9.02 -20.03 25.40
N VAL A 146 -9.72 -19.09 24.75
CA VAL A 146 -9.11 -17.87 24.20
C VAL A 146 -9.26 -16.77 25.25
N SER A 147 -8.14 -16.41 25.85
CA SER A 147 -8.01 -15.23 26.71
C SER A 147 -7.74 -13.99 25.85
N ASN A 148 -8.35 -12.86 26.20
CA ASN A 148 -8.17 -11.60 25.49
C ASN A 148 -7.30 -10.63 26.31
N ALA A 149 -6.27 -10.06 25.69
CA ALA A 149 -5.51 -8.96 26.24
C ALA A 149 -6.21 -7.63 25.92
N TRP A 150 -6.07 -6.64 26.81
CA TRP A 150 -6.55 -5.30 26.51
C TRP A 150 -5.72 -4.68 25.37
N PRO A 151 -6.38 -4.05 24.37
CA PRO A 151 -5.68 -3.37 23.29
C PRO A 151 -4.65 -2.37 23.82
N GLN A 152 -3.40 -2.53 23.38
CA GLN A 152 -2.31 -1.63 23.73
C GLN A 152 -2.30 -0.41 22.78
N PRO A 153 -1.64 0.70 23.14
CA PRO A 153 -1.49 1.85 22.25
C PRO A 153 -0.96 1.47 20.85
N SER A 154 -0.04 0.51 20.76
CA SER A 154 0.49 0.00 19.50
C SER A 154 -0.56 -0.67 18.61
N THR A 155 -1.55 -1.36 19.19
CA THR A 155 -2.68 -1.95 18.45
C THR A 155 -3.48 -0.86 17.76
N TRP A 156 -3.78 0.23 18.48
CA TRP A 156 -4.50 1.37 17.90
C TRP A 156 -3.68 2.08 16.83
N THR A 157 -2.36 2.25 17.04
CA THR A 157 -1.47 2.83 16.02
C THR A 157 -1.48 2.01 14.73
N ALA A 158 -1.50 0.68 14.80
CA ALA A 158 -1.57 -0.16 13.61
C ALA A 158 -2.91 0.00 12.87
N ILE A 159 -4.03 0.07 13.61
CA ILE A 159 -5.36 0.33 13.04
C ILE A 159 -5.42 1.71 12.38
N ASP A 160 -4.94 2.74 13.07
CA ASP A 160 -4.96 4.11 12.57
C ASP A 160 -4.03 4.26 11.34
N TYR A 161 -2.94 3.50 11.26
CA TYR A 161 -2.07 3.46 10.07
C TYR A 161 -2.75 2.79 8.87
N ALA A 162 -3.48 1.69 9.08
CA ALA A 162 -4.29 1.09 8.02
C ALA A 162 -5.40 2.05 7.54
N ASP A 163 -6.04 2.77 8.47
CA ASP A 163 -7.06 3.77 8.15
C ASP A 163 -6.48 4.91 7.31
N GLN A 164 -5.29 5.40 7.66
CA GLN A 164 -4.57 6.40 6.87
C GLN A 164 -4.29 5.91 5.45
N LYS A 165 -3.86 4.65 5.26
CA LYS A 165 -3.58 4.11 3.92
C LYS A 165 -4.84 3.91 3.09
N LYS A 166 -5.96 3.57 3.72
CA LYS A 166 -7.27 3.57 3.06
C LYS A 166 -7.64 4.99 2.60
N ASP A 167 -7.43 6.02 3.43
CA ASP A 167 -7.69 7.42 3.07
C ASP A 167 -6.80 7.92 1.92
N ASP A 168 -5.54 7.48 1.85
CA ASP A 168 -4.63 7.79 0.74
C ASP A 168 -5.21 7.28 -0.61
N ILE A 169 -5.83 6.09 -0.62
CA ILE A 169 -6.47 5.54 -1.83
C ILE A 169 -7.77 6.30 -2.15
N TYR A 170 -8.59 6.66 -1.15
CA TYR A 170 -9.74 7.54 -1.41
C TYR A 170 -9.32 8.85 -2.06
N ALA A 171 -8.23 9.47 -1.58
CA ALA A 171 -7.70 10.70 -2.15
C ALA A 171 -7.27 10.50 -3.61
N LEU A 172 -6.61 9.37 -3.91
CA LEU A 172 -6.25 9.00 -5.28
C LEU A 172 -7.48 8.86 -6.19
N VAL A 173 -8.47 8.07 -5.78
CA VAL A 173 -9.71 7.85 -6.55
C VAL A 173 -10.46 9.17 -6.77
N ASN A 174 -10.62 9.97 -5.71
CA ASN A 174 -11.26 11.28 -5.79
C ASN A 174 -10.55 12.24 -6.75
N GLY A 175 -9.21 12.17 -6.84
CA GLY A 175 -8.42 12.97 -7.77
C GLY A 175 -8.63 12.57 -9.24
N LEU A 176 -8.92 11.30 -9.51
CA LEU A 176 -9.10 10.76 -10.85
C LEU A 176 -10.55 10.88 -11.36
N GLN A 177 -11.53 10.83 -10.45
CA GLN A 177 -12.96 10.82 -10.77
C GLN A 177 -13.41 11.92 -11.74
N PRO A 178 -12.96 13.20 -11.66
CA PRO A 178 -13.45 14.26 -12.55
C PRO A 178 -13.05 14.08 -14.02
N THR A 179 -12.07 13.21 -14.29
CA THR A 179 -11.46 13.04 -15.63
C THR A 179 -11.63 11.62 -16.19
N CYS A 180 -12.38 10.77 -15.50
CA CYS A 180 -12.60 9.39 -15.92
C CYS A 180 -13.42 9.30 -17.22
N LEU A 181 -13.25 8.19 -17.93
CA LEU A 181 -14.02 7.87 -19.12
C LEU A 181 -15.33 7.19 -18.74
N PRO A 182 -16.48 7.60 -19.30
CA PRO A 182 -17.75 6.93 -19.05
C PRO A 182 -17.73 5.45 -19.46
#